data_AF-B1I4Y8-F1
#
_entry.id   AF-B1I4Y8-F1
#
_cell.length_a   1.000
_cell.length_b   1.000
_cell.length_c   1.000
_cell.angle_alpha   90.00
_cell.angle_beta   90.00
_cell.angle_gamma   90.00
#
_symmetry.space_group_name_H-M   'P 1'
#
loop_
_entity.id
_entity.type
_entity.pdbx_description
1 polymer ?
#
loop_
_entity_poly.entity_id
_entity_poly.type
_entity_poly.pdbx_seq_one_letter_code
_entity_poly.pdbx_strand_id
1 'polypeptide(L)'
;MASAVVLAVKFVYTAVILFGALGLFGHFSPANILITSAVLAVLLYAIGDLWVLPNYGVWSATVVDVLLVGLIIWATELILIGLGVPILNLAAALGVIAAAEHLFHLYLSKADLQQ
;
A
#
# COMPACT_ATOMS: atom_id res chain seq x y z
N MET A 1 19.04 4.85 -1.88
CA MET A 1 18.29 5.98 -1.27
C MET A 1 18.13 5.76 0.23
N ALA A 2 18.00 6.81 1.05
CA ALA A 2 17.75 6.61 2.48
C ALA A 2 16.38 5.93 2.69
N SER A 3 16.35 4.80 3.40
CA SER A 3 15.15 4.00 3.68
C SER A 3 13.96 4.81 4.20
N ALA A 4 14.21 5.89 4.94
CA ALA A 4 13.18 6.78 5.46
C ALA A 4 12.46 7.59 4.37
N VAL A 5 13.17 8.00 3.31
CA VAL A 5 12.59 8.75 2.19
C VAL A 5 11.68 7.84 1.36
N VAL A 6 12.10 6.60 1.14
CA VAL A 6 11.30 5.57 0.45
C VAL A 6 9.98 5.38 1.19
N LEU A 7 10.03 5.12 2.50
CA LEU A 7 8.84 4.94 3.32
C LEU A 7 7.93 6.19 3.34
N ALA A 8 8.50 7.39 3.39
CA ALA A 8 7.72 8.62 3.37
C ALA A 8 6.96 8.80 2.04
N VAL A 9 7.62 8.56 0.91
CA VAL A 9 6.97 8.59 -0.42
C VAL A 9 5.87 7.53 -0.49
N LYS A 10 6.14 6.31 0.03
CA LYS A 10 5.16 5.24 0.14
C LYS A 10 3.91 5.64 0.89
N PHE A 11 4.11 6.23 2.07
CA PHE A 11 3.01 6.73 2.88
C PHE A 11 2.19 7.78 2.15
N VAL A 12 2.83 8.75 1.48
CA VAL A 12 2.12 9.84 0.81
C VAL A 12 1.25 9.33 -0.34
N TYR A 13 1.77 8.54 -1.27
CA TYR A 13 0.91 8.06 -2.37
C TYR A 13 -0.19 7.12 -1.85
N THR A 14 0.12 6.30 -0.84
CA THR A 14 -0.87 5.38 -0.26
C THR A 14 -2.00 6.16 0.39
N ALA A 15 -1.68 7.21 1.15
CA ALA A 15 -2.68 8.10 1.74
C ALA A 15 -3.55 8.75 0.66
N VAL A 16 -2.96 9.32 -0.38
CA VAL A 16 -3.70 9.95 -1.49
C VAL A 16 -4.66 8.95 -2.16
N ILE A 17 -4.20 7.73 -2.44
CA ILE A 17 -5.02 6.69 -3.06
C ILE A 17 -6.17 6.27 -2.14
N LEU A 18 -5.89 6.04 -0.85
CA LEU A 18 -6.92 5.65 0.12
C LEU A 18 -7.93 6.76 0.39
N PHE A 19 -7.51 8.03 0.42
CA PHE A 19 -8.45 9.16 0.48
C PHE A 19 -9.38 9.20 -0.73
N GLY A 20 -8.88 8.87 -1.93
CA GLY A 20 -9.72 8.71 -3.11
C GLY A 20 -10.66 7.50 -3.01
N ALA A 21 -10.14 6.33 -2.69
CA ALA A 21 -10.88 5.06 -2.74
C ALA A 21 -11.88 4.88 -1.58
N LEU A 22 -11.50 5.24 -0.35
CA LEU A 22 -12.34 5.12 0.84
C LEU A 22 -13.11 6.41 1.13
N GLY A 23 -12.50 7.57 0.89
CA GLY A 23 -13.08 8.86 1.23
C GLY A 23 -14.16 9.36 0.26
N LEU A 24 -14.04 9.08 -1.04
CA LEU A 24 -15.07 9.50 -2.02
C LEU A 24 -16.33 8.62 -1.99
N PHE A 25 -16.18 7.36 -1.58
CA PHE A 25 -17.22 6.33 -1.71
C PHE A 25 -17.67 5.72 -0.37
N GLY A 26 -17.23 6.26 0.77
CA GLY A 26 -17.51 5.68 2.08
C GLY A 26 -17.68 6.71 3.20
N HIS A 27 -18.05 6.23 4.38
CA HIS A 27 -18.23 7.02 5.61
C HIS A 27 -16.99 6.95 6.53
N PHE A 28 -15.80 6.74 5.94
CA PHE A 28 -14.57 6.60 6.70
C PHE A 28 -14.07 7.97 7.18
N SER A 29 -13.71 8.07 8.45
CA SER A 29 -13.14 9.30 8.99
C SER A 29 -11.74 9.55 8.39
N PRO A 30 -11.33 10.81 8.18
CA PRO A 30 -9.97 11.12 7.71
C PRO A 30 -8.86 10.54 8.60
N ALA A 31 -9.11 10.46 9.91
CA ALA A 31 -8.16 9.87 10.86
C ALA A 31 -7.98 8.37 10.62
N ASN A 32 -9.07 7.64 10.36
CA ASN A 32 -8.99 6.20 10.07
C ASN A 32 -8.24 5.96 8.76
N ILE A 33 -8.53 6.74 7.72
CA ILE A 33 -7.83 6.65 6.43
C ILE A 33 -6.32 6.86 6.61
N LEU A 34 -5.90 7.84 7.43
CA LEU A 34 -4.49 8.10 7.71
C LEU A 34 -3.81 6.98 8.52
N ILE A 35 -4.53 6.39 9.48
CA ILE A 35 -4.01 5.26 10.26
C ILE A 35 -3.84 4.06 9.33
N THR A 36 -4.86 3.74 8.53
CA THR A 36 -4.82 2.64 7.56
C THR A 36 -3.72 2.86 6.53
N SER A 37 -3.52 4.09 6.02
CA SER A 37 -2.42 4.38 5.10
C SER A 37 -1.04 4.22 5.74
N ALA A 38 -0.89 4.59 7.03
CA ALA A 38 0.36 4.39 7.77
C ALA A 38 0.68 2.91 7.97
N VAL A 39 -0.30 2.12 8.43
CA VAL A 39 -0.15 0.68 8.64
C VAL A 39 0.20 -0.02 7.32
N LEU A 40 -0.51 0.33 6.25
CA LEU A 40 -0.29 -0.25 4.93
C LEU A 40 1.10 0.08 4.38
N ALA A 41 1.53 1.35 4.44
CA ALA A 41 2.86 1.74 3.98
C ALA A 41 3.98 1.04 4.75
N VAL A 42 3.85 0.91 6.08
CA VAL A 42 4.84 0.22 6.92
C VAL A 42 4.92 -1.27 6.60
N LEU A 43 3.77 -1.95 6.50
CA LEU A 43 3.74 -3.39 6.28
C LEU A 43 4.15 -3.79 4.86
N LEU A 44 3.75 -3.01 3.83
CA LEU A 44 4.22 -3.23 2.46
C LEU A 44 5.73 -3.01 2.35
N TYR A 45 6.24 -1.94 2.96
CA TYR A 45 7.69 -1.72 2.99
C TYR A 45 8.44 -2.84 3.72
N ALA A 46 7.95 -3.26 4.89
CA ALA A 46 8.62 -4.28 5.69
C ALA A 46 8.57 -5.67 5.04
N ILE A 47 7.41 -6.08 4.54
CA ILE A 47 7.20 -7.43 4.01
C ILE A 47 7.55 -7.47 2.52
N GLY A 48 6.97 -6.59 1.71
CA GLY A 48 7.21 -6.51 0.28
C GLY A 48 8.64 -6.11 -0.04
N ASP A 49 9.03 -4.89 0.30
CA ASP A 49 10.28 -4.29 -0.17
C ASP A 49 11.52 -4.86 0.54
N LEU A 50 11.48 -5.01 1.86
CA LEU A 50 12.66 -5.43 2.61
C LEU A 50 12.85 -6.94 2.64
N TRP A 51 11.76 -7.71 2.59
CA TRP A 51 11.83 -9.16 2.71
C TRP A 51 11.55 -9.88 1.40
N VAL A 52 10.45 -9.61 0.71
CA VAL A 52 10.11 -10.38 -0.49
C VAL A 52 10.96 -9.97 -1.69
N LEU A 53 11.14 -8.67 -1.92
CA LEU A 53 11.83 -8.15 -3.09
C LEU A 53 13.28 -8.66 -3.23
N PRO A 54 14.13 -8.67 -2.18
CA PRO A 54 15.52 -9.12 -2.31
C PRO A 54 15.66 -10.64 -2.44
N ASN A 55 14.68 -11.40 -1.92
CA ASN A 55 14.73 -12.86 -1.88
C ASN A 55 14.03 -13.52 -3.08
N TYR A 56 13.00 -12.89 -3.65
CA TYR A 56 12.13 -13.49 -4.67
C TYR A 56 11.89 -12.60 -5.90
N GLY A 57 12.42 -11.38 -5.92
CA GLY A 57 12.36 -10.46 -7.07
C GLY A 57 11.05 -9.67 -7.21
N VAL A 58 11.04 -8.79 -8.22
CA VAL A 58 10.00 -7.76 -8.44
C VAL A 58 8.59 -8.34 -8.61
N TRP A 59 8.44 -9.42 -9.38
CA TRP A 59 7.14 -10.03 -9.63
C TRP A 59 6.52 -10.62 -8.36
N SER A 60 7.32 -11.34 -7.58
CA SER A 60 6.89 -11.94 -6.32
C SER A 60 6.51 -10.87 -5.31
N ALA A 61 7.30 -9.79 -5.19
CA ALA A 61 6.99 -8.64 -4.34
C ALA A 61 5.65 -8.01 -4.71
N THR A 62 5.42 -7.75 -6.01
CA THR A 62 4.17 -7.16 -6.50
C THR A 62 2.95 -8.02 -6.13
N VAL A 63 3.03 -9.34 -6.29
CA VAL A 63 1.93 -10.27 -5.95
C VAL A 63 1.65 -10.26 -4.45
N VAL A 64 2.70 -10.29 -3.63
CA VAL A 64 2.56 -10.22 -2.17
C VAL A 64 1.96 -8.89 -1.74
N ASP A 65 2.41 -7.78 -2.32
CA ASP A 65 1.90 -6.45 -2.02
C ASP A 65 0.40 -6.35 -2.32
N VAL A 66 -0.06 -6.89 -3.46
CA VAL A 66 -1.49 -6.94 -3.80
C VAL A 66 -2.29 -7.67 -2.71
N LEU A 67 -1.84 -8.86 -2.29
CA LEU A 67 -2.53 -9.64 -1.26
C LEU A 67 -2.54 -8.92 0.09
N LEU A 68 -1.41 -8.31 0.46
CA LEU A 68 -1.27 -7.56 1.69
C LEU A 68 -2.17 -6.32 1.72
N VAL A 69 -2.28 -5.57 0.62
CA VAL A 69 -3.16 -4.39 0.54
C VAL A 69 -4.58 -4.75 0.94
N GLY A 70 -5.14 -5.80 0.33
CA GLY A 70 -6.51 -6.23 0.60
C GLY A 70 -6.69 -6.68 2.05
N LEU A 71 -5.77 -7.50 2.54
CA LEU A 71 -5.81 -8.04 3.91
C LEU A 71 -5.66 -6.94 4.96
N ILE A 72 -4.73 -6.00 4.77
CA ILE A 72 -4.45 -4.92 5.71
C ILE A 72 -5.63 -3.95 5.76
N ILE A 73 -6.13 -3.48 4.62
CA ILE A 73 -7.30 -2.57 4.60
C ILE A 73 -8.49 -3.21 5.29
N TRP A 74 -8.79 -4.48 4.96
CA TRP A 74 -9.90 -5.19 5.59
C TRP A 74 -9.72 -5.33 7.11
N ALA A 75 -8.53 -5.76 7.57
CA ALA A 75 -8.26 -5.97 8.98
C ALA A 75 -8.24 -4.66 9.78
N THR A 76 -7.59 -3.61 9.25
CA THR A 76 -7.49 -2.32 9.95
C THR A 76 -8.84 -1.66 10.09
N GLU A 77 -9.67 -1.63 9.05
CA GLU A 77 -11.00 -1.02 9.13
C GLU A 77 -11.97 -1.84 10.00
N LEU A 78 -11.86 -3.18 9.98
CA LEU A 78 -12.61 -4.04 10.89
C LEU A 78 -12.27 -3.74 12.36
N ILE A 79 -11.00 -3.46 12.67
CA ILE A 79 -10.55 -3.10 14.03
C ILE A 79 -10.99 -1.69 14.41
N LEU A 80 -10.89 -0.71 13.50
CA LEU A 80 -11.16 0.69 13.80
C LEU A 80 -12.67 1.02 13.87
N ILE A 81 -13.50 0.37 13.03
CA ILE A 81 -14.92 0.74 12.85
C ILE A 81 -15.85 -0.43 13.18
N GLY A 82 -15.33 -1.66 13.28
CA GLY A 82 -16.17 -2.86 13.49
C GLY A 82 -16.97 -3.27 12.24
N LEU A 83 -16.70 -2.66 11.09
CA LEU A 83 -17.38 -2.91 9.83
C LEU A 83 -16.37 -3.24 8.73
N GLY A 84 -16.77 -4.15 7.84
CA GLY A 84 -15.99 -4.47 6.65
C GLY A 84 -16.04 -3.35 5.60
N VAL A 85 -14.98 -3.25 4.81
CA VAL A 85 -14.91 -2.30 3.69
C VAL A 85 -15.80 -2.79 2.53
N PRO A 86 -16.64 -1.91 1.92
CA PRO A 86 -17.38 -2.28 0.72
C PRO A 86 -16.47 -2.81 -0.37
N ILE A 87 -16.87 -3.89 -1.05
CA ILE A 87 -15.99 -4.60 -1.99
C ILE A 87 -15.53 -3.72 -3.16
N LEU A 88 -16.35 -2.75 -3.57
CA LEU A 88 -15.99 -1.80 -4.63
C LEU A 88 -14.86 -0.86 -4.21
N ASN A 89 -14.91 -0.33 -2.98
CA ASN A 89 -13.88 0.54 -2.43
C ASN A 89 -12.58 -0.25 -2.24
N LEU A 90 -12.68 -1.50 -1.77
CA LEU A 90 -11.54 -2.38 -1.61
C LEU A 90 -10.89 -2.71 -2.97
N ALA A 91 -11.68 -3.02 -3.99
CA ALA A 91 -11.20 -3.29 -5.34
C ALA A 91 -10.53 -2.07 -5.98
N ALA A 92 -11.11 -0.87 -5.78
CA ALA A 92 -10.52 0.37 -6.26
C ALA A 92 -9.17 0.66 -5.59
N ALA A 93 -9.08 0.51 -4.27
CA ALA A 93 -7.82 0.66 -3.54
C ALA A 93 -6.77 -0.36 -3.99
N LEU A 94 -7.16 -1.64 -4.09
CA LEU A 94 -6.29 -2.73 -4.56
C LEU A 94 -5.69 -2.44 -5.94
N GLY A 95 -6.53 -2.12 -6.92
CA GLY A 95 -6.08 -1.92 -8.30
C GLY A 95 -5.10 -0.76 -8.43
N VAL A 96 -5.39 0.36 -7.77
CA VAL A 96 -4.55 1.58 -7.87
C VAL A 96 -3.26 1.42 -7.07
N ILE A 97 -3.31 0.87 -5.86
CA ILE A 97 -2.10 0.64 -5.05
C ILE A 97 -1.20 -0.40 -5.71
N ALA A 98 -1.75 -1.52 -6.20
CA ALA A 98 -0.96 -2.54 -6.89
C ALA A 98 -0.21 -1.98 -8.11
N ALA A 99 -0.88 -1.15 -8.91
CA ALA A 99 -0.25 -0.48 -10.04
C ALA A 99 0.85 0.49 -9.58
N ALA A 100 0.59 1.29 -8.54
CA ALA A 100 1.57 2.22 -7.98
C ALA A 100 2.81 1.50 -7.43
N GLU A 101 2.61 0.42 -6.67
CA GLU A 101 3.67 -0.42 -6.11
C GLU A 101 4.53 -1.06 -7.20
N HIS A 102 3.90 -1.64 -8.22
CA HIS A 102 4.63 -2.25 -9.32
C HIS A 102 5.50 -1.22 -10.06
N LEU A 103 4.95 -0.03 -10.36
CA LEU A 103 5.69 1.06 -10.98
C LEU A 103 6.82 1.55 -10.07
N PHE A 104 6.60 1.59 -8.76
CA PHE A 104 7.61 2.00 -7.78
C PHE A 104 8.80 1.03 -7.76
N HIS A 105 8.54 -0.29 -7.71
CA HIS A 105 9.59 -1.32 -7.80
C HIS A 105 10.39 -1.22 -9.10
N LEU A 106 9.72 -0.99 -10.23
CA LEU A 106 10.37 -0.80 -11.53
C LEU A 106 11.21 0.48 -11.59
N TYR A 107 10.74 1.58 -10.99
CA TYR A 107 11.48 2.83 -10.91
C TYR A 107 12.74 2.66 -10.04
N LEU A 108 12.60 2.05 -8.86
CA LEU A 108 13.71 1.81 -7.94
C LEU A 108 14.77 0.88 -8.53
N SER A 109 14.34 -0.24 -9.13
CA SER A 109 15.27 -1.18 -9.77
C SER A 109 16.05 -0.54 -10.91
N LYS A 110 15.43 0.34 -11.72
CA LYS A 110 16.14 1.09 -12.76
C LYS A 110 17.10 2.12 -12.17
N ALA A 111 16.72 2.80 -11.09
CA ALA A 111 17.58 3.76 -10.42
C ALA A 111 18.82 3.09 -9.79
N ASP A 112 18.65 1.90 -9.20
CA ASP A 112 19.76 1.12 -8.63
C ASP A 112 20.66 0.48 -9.69
N LEU A 113 20.13 0.15 -10.87
CA LEU A 113 20.92 -0.37 -12.02
C LEU A 113 21.75 0.71 -12.75
N GLN A 114 21.55 2.00 -12.44
CA GLN A 114 22.31 3.12 -13.02
C GLN A 114 23.42 3.65 -12.10
N GLN A 115 23.71 2.96 -10.99
CA GLN A 115 24.89 3.17 -10.14
C GLN A 115 25.90 2.03 -10.33
#